data_AF-A0A2P8CR65-F1
#
_entry.id   AF-A0A2P8CR65-F1
#
_cell.length_a   1.000
_cell.length_b   1.000
_cell.length_c   1.000
_cell.angle_alpha   90.00
_cell.angle_beta   90.00
_cell.angle_gamma   90.00
#
_symmetry.space_group_name_H-M   'P 1'
#
loop_
_entity.id
_entity.type
_entity.pdbx_description
1 polymer ?
#
loop_
_entity_poly.entity_id
_entity_poly.type
_entity_poly.pdbx_seq_one_letter_code
_entity_poly.pdbx_strand_id
1 'polypeptide(L)' 'MTIRRTRIIAGLATGAAAAALSLMAAGPALAADWVVAGGGYKTEAACIEDGKDYIDDDYHDYTEFKCEKDTKDWTMYVR' A
#
# COMPACT_ATOMS: atom_id res chain seq x y z
N MET A 1 -22.13 5.32 -37.66
CA MET A 1 -21.06 5.79 -36.75
C MET A 1 -21.67 6.00 -35.38
N THR A 2 -21.33 5.15 -34.39
CA THR A 2 -21.19 5.42 -32.94
C THR A 2 -20.84 4.09 -32.27
N ILE A 3 -19.57 3.93 -31.89
CA ILE A 3 -19.03 2.77 -31.19
C ILE A 3 -19.16 3.06 -29.69
N ARG A 4 -19.91 2.24 -28.93
CA ARG A 4 -19.81 2.20 -27.46
C ARG A 4 -19.07 0.94 -27.05
N ARG A 5 -17.76 1.07 -26.85
CA ARG A 5 -16.91 0.05 -26.19
C ARG A 5 -17.22 0.04 -24.70
N THR A 6 -18.19 -0.76 -24.29
CA THR A 6 -18.42 -1.06 -22.87
C THR A 6 -17.41 -2.14 -22.46
N ARG A 7 -16.27 -1.74 -21.89
CA ARG A 7 -15.37 -2.68 -21.21
C ARG A 7 -15.97 -3.01 -19.84
N ILE A 8 -16.72 -4.11 -19.77
CA ILE A 8 -17.07 -4.71 -18.48
C ILE A 8 -15.83 -5.47 -18.02
N ILE A 9 -15.00 -4.83 -17.20
CA ILE A 9 -13.98 -5.53 -16.42
C ILE A 9 -14.73 -6.15 -15.24
N ALA A 10 -15.23 -7.37 -15.43
CA ALA A 10 -15.69 -8.20 -14.33
C ALA A 10 -14.45 -8.65 -13.54
N GLY A 11 -13.97 -7.80 -12.65
CA GLY A 11 -12.95 -8.15 -11.68
C GLY A 11 -13.48 -9.28 -10.80
N LEU A 12 -12.78 -10.40 -10.77
CA LEU A 12 -13.05 -11.50 -9.86
C LEU A 12 -12.86 -10.99 -8.41
N ALA A 13 -13.97 -10.65 -7.76
CA ALA A 13 -14.00 -10.47 -6.32
C ALA A 13 -14.11 -11.85 -5.65
N THR A 14 -12.97 -12.52 -5.42
CA THR A 14 -12.90 -13.61 -4.46
C THR A 14 -12.51 -13.04 -3.10
N GLY A 15 -13.48 -12.41 -2.44
CA GLY A 15 -13.37 -11.98 -1.05
C GLY A 15 -13.85 -13.10 -0.13
N ALA A 16 -12.94 -13.91 0.38
CA ALA A 16 -13.19 -14.76 1.53
C ALA A 16 -12.51 -14.11 2.75
N ALA A 17 -13.15 -13.11 3.33
CA ALA A 17 -12.76 -12.56 4.62
C ALA A 17 -13.79 -13.03 5.67
N ALA A 18 -13.51 -14.15 6.31
CA ALA A 18 -14.18 -14.56 7.53
C ALA A 18 -13.28 -14.18 8.71
N ALA A 19 -13.54 -13.01 9.31
CA ALA A 19 -13.20 -12.73 10.69
C ALA A 19 -14.15 -11.64 11.19
N ALA A 20 -15.23 -12.09 11.82
CA ALA A 20 -16.10 -11.26 12.60
C ALA A 20 -15.34 -10.76 13.83
N LEU A 21 -15.26 -9.44 14.03
CA LEU A 21 -15.24 -8.80 15.34
C LEU A 21 -15.53 -7.31 15.15
N SER A 22 -16.77 -6.96 15.46
CA SER A 22 -17.30 -5.60 15.51
C SER A 22 -16.48 -4.72 16.45
N LEU A 23 -15.96 -3.59 15.99
CA LEU A 23 -15.76 -2.42 16.84
C LEU A 23 -15.67 -1.16 15.96
N MET A 24 -16.68 -0.29 16.13
CA MET A 24 -16.67 1.16 15.91
C MET A 24 -16.40 1.68 14.49
N ALA A 25 -17.40 2.41 13.98
CA ALA A 25 -17.32 3.26 12.81
C ALA A 25 -16.13 4.24 12.87
N ALA A 26 -15.04 3.88 12.19
CA ALA A 26 -14.29 4.86 11.42
C ALA A 26 -14.89 4.81 10.02
N GLY A 27 -15.25 5.96 9.44
CA GLY A 27 -15.64 6.03 8.03
C GLY A 27 -14.56 5.44 7.13
N PRO A 28 -14.76 5.40 5.80
CA PRO A 28 -13.65 5.15 4.91
C PRO A 28 -12.66 6.31 5.08
N ALA A 29 -11.72 6.19 6.03
CA ALA A 29 -10.39 6.69 5.81
C ALA A 29 -10.03 6.03 4.49
N LEU A 30 -9.99 6.85 3.44
CA LEU A 30 -9.34 6.46 2.20
C LEU A 30 -7.91 6.13 2.65
N ALA A 31 -7.67 4.88 3.06
CA ALA A 31 -6.34 4.38 3.30
C ALA A 31 -5.65 4.61 1.97
N ALA A 32 -4.83 5.65 1.91
CA ALA A 32 -4.12 6.00 0.69
C ALA A 32 -3.45 4.73 0.19
N ASP A 33 -3.60 4.47 -1.10
CA ASP A 33 -2.97 3.31 -1.72
C ASP A 33 -1.47 3.39 -1.41
N TRP A 34 -0.89 2.28 -0.99
CA TRP A 34 0.53 2.20 -0.66
C TRP A 34 1.35 2.55 -1.90
N VAL A 35 2.13 3.63 -1.83
CA VAL A 35 3.01 4.04 -2.94
C VAL A 35 4.44 3.61 -2.67
N VAL A 36 5.17 3.25 -3.73
CA VAL A 36 6.59 2.87 -3.62
C VAL A 36 7.41 4.14 -3.39
N ALA A 37 8.10 4.20 -2.25
CA ALA A 37 9.01 5.29 -1.90
C ALA A 37 10.49 4.93 -2.11
N GLY A 38 10.82 3.64 -2.09
CA GLY A 38 12.19 3.16 -2.26
C GLY A 38 12.24 1.66 -2.52
N GLY A 39 13.36 1.16 -3.06
CA GLY A 39 13.52 -0.26 -3.34
C GLY A 39 14.96 -0.67 -3.62
N GLY A 40 15.23 -1.97 -3.51
CA GLY A 40 16.56 -2.55 -3.73
C GLY A 40 17.35 -2.81 -2.45
N TYR A 41 16.74 -2.65 -1.27
CA TYR A 41 17.43 -2.91 0.00
C TYR A 41 17.71 -4.41 0.14
N LYS A 42 18.95 -4.76 0.51
CA LYS A 42 19.36 -6.17 0.66
C LYS A 42 18.92 -6.79 1.97
N THR A 43 18.57 -5.96 2.96
CA THR A 43 18.13 -6.38 4.29
C THR A 43 16.87 -5.62 4.68
N GLU A 44 16.05 -6.26 5.51
CA GLU A 44 14.86 -5.65 6.09
C GLU A 44 15.22 -4.44 6.94
N ALA A 45 16.30 -4.56 7.75
CA ALA A 45 16.77 -3.49 8.62
C ALA A 45 17.09 -2.20 7.85
N ALA A 46 17.78 -2.31 6.70
CA ALA A 46 18.11 -1.16 5.88
C ALA A 46 16.85 -0.48 5.31
N CYS A 47 15.84 -1.28 4.91
CA CYS A 47 14.56 -0.74 4.47
C CYS A 47 13.81 -0.03 5.61
N ILE A 48 13.83 -0.60 6.82
CA ILE A 48 13.14 -0.02 7.98
C ILE A 48 13.81 1.27 8.46
N GLU A 49 15.14 1.32 8.48
CA GLU A 49 15.88 2.55 8.84
C GLU A 49 15.55 3.68 7.86
N ASP A 50 15.60 3.40 6.56
CA ASP A 50 15.27 4.38 5.51
C ASP A 50 13.80 4.81 5.59
N GLY A 51 12.89 3.88 5.86
CA GLY A 51 11.47 4.20 6.04
C GLY A 51 11.18 5.09 7.23
N LYS A 52 11.90 4.92 8.34
CA LYS A 52 11.78 5.83 9.49
C LYS A 52 12.25 7.23 9.16
N ASP A 53 13.41 7.34 8.53
CA ASP A 53 13.96 8.64 8.08
C ASP A 53 12.97 9.32 7.11
N TYR A 54 12.38 8.53 6.21
CA TYR A 54 11.44 9.02 5.20
C TYR A 54 10.13 9.58 5.78
N ILE A 55 9.58 9.02 6.87
CA ILE A 55 8.37 9.58 7.51
C ILE A 55 8.68 10.71 8.49
N ASP A 56 9.91 10.73 9.04
CA ASP A 56 10.35 11.77 9.96
C ASP A 56 10.67 13.07 9.22
N ASP A 57 10.95 12.99 7.92
CA ASP A 57 11.08 14.15 7.04
C ASP A 57 9.73 14.85 6.82
N ASP A 58 9.62 16.11 7.29
CA ASP A 58 8.46 17.00 7.12
C ASP A 58 8.12 17.30 5.63
N TYR A 59 8.92 16.83 4.67
CA TYR A 59 8.69 17.05 3.23
C TYR A 59 7.56 16.21 2.63
N HIS A 60 7.06 15.21 3.35
CA HIS A 60 6.09 14.26 2.83
C HIS A 60 4.84 14.17 3.73
N ASP A 61 3.66 14.13 3.12
CA ASP A 61 2.38 13.96 3.85
C ASP A 61 2.13 12.50 4.28
N TYR A 62 3.12 11.62 4.12
CA TYR A 62 3.00 10.20 4.47
C TYR A 62 3.26 9.99 5.95
N THR A 63 2.42 9.17 6.58
CA THR A 63 2.45 8.94 8.04
C THR A 63 2.71 7.50 8.40
N GLU A 64 2.60 6.61 7.41
CA GLU A 64 2.85 5.20 7.57
C GLU A 64 3.87 4.73 6.54
N PHE A 65 4.75 3.82 6.95
CA PHE A 65 5.62 3.09 6.04
C PHE A 65 5.55 1.60 6.31
N LYS A 66 5.89 0.79 5.30
CA LYS A 66 6.12 -0.64 5.43
C LYS A 66 7.24 -1.08 4.51
N CYS A 67 7.89 -2.17 4.89
CA CYS A 67 8.88 -2.85 4.08
C CYS A 67 8.35 -4.22 3.70
N GLU A 68 8.26 -4.48 2.40
CA GLU A 68 7.85 -5.78 1.88
C GLU A 68 9.01 -6.41 1.12
N LYS A 69 9.20 -7.71 1.32
CA LYS A 69 10.22 -8.46 0.60
C LYS A 69 9.67 -8.87 -0.75
N ASP A 70 10.30 -8.38 -1.81
CA ASP A 70 10.08 -8.84 -3.17
C ASP A 70 10.93 -10.10 -3.46
N THR A 71 11.15 -10.44 -4.73
CA THR A 71 11.82 -11.69 -5.13
C THR A 71 13.21 -11.86 -4.50
N LYS A 72 13.96 -10.77 -4.31
CA LYS A 72 15.35 -10.79 -3.78
C LYS A 72 15.70 -9.60 -2.89
N ASP A 73 15.01 -8.49 -3.08
CA ASP A 73 15.25 -7.23 -2.41
C ASP A 73 14.02 -6.83 -1.61
N TRP A 74 14.18 -5.87 -0.70
CA TRP A 74 13.09 -5.23 -0.01
C TRP A 74 12.68 -3.96 -0.73
N THR A 75 11.39 -3.67 -0.68
CA THR A 75 10.75 -2.47 -1.23
C THR A 75 10.01 -1.76 -0.12
N MET A 76 10.22 -0.45 -0.06
CA MET A 76 9.61 0.45 0.89
C MET A 76 8.37 1.08 0.29
N TYR A 77 7.26 1.00 1.03
CA TYR A 77 5.99 1.59 0.67
C TYR A 77 5.57 2.58 1.74
N VAL A 78 4.90 3.65 1.35
CA VAL A 78 4.40 4.71 2.24
C VAL A 78 2.96 5.06 1.93
N ARG A 79 2.25 5.65 2.90
CA ARG A 79 0.91 6.20 2.73
C ARG A 79 0.54 7.22 3.80
#